data_AF-A0A7H9V9Z5-F1
#
_entry.id   AF-A0A7H9V9Z5-F1
#
_cell.length_a   1.000
_cell.length_b   1.000
_cell.length_c   1.000
_cell.angle_alpha   90.00
_cell.angle_beta   90.00
_cell.angle_gamma   90.00
#
_symmetry.space_group_name_H-M   'P 1'
#
loop_
_entity.id
_entity.type
_entity.pdbx_description
1 polymer ?
#
loop_
_entity_poly.entity_id
_entity_poly.type
_entity_poly.pdbx_seq_one_letter_code
_entity_poly.pdbx_strand_id
1 'polypeptide(L)' 'IGSLAAERFGDLKPERLTPMHDWHIENGATMYSAGLWYRPMIYGLAGETVEQAYVREAKATRESAGIVDV' A
#
# COMPACT_ATOMS: atom_id res chain seq x y z
N ILE A 1 13.35 9.15 30.74
CA ILE A 1 13.20 8.41 29.46
C ILE A 1 13.06 9.36 28.27
N GLY A 2 12.25 10.42 28.33
CA GLY A 2 12.16 11.41 27.23
C GLY A 2 13.49 12.09 26.85
N SER A 3 14.39 12.35 27.81
CA SER A 3 15.72 12.90 27.54
C SER A 3 16.65 11.98 26.72
N LEU A 4 16.43 10.66 26.74
CA LEU A 4 17.20 9.69 25.96
C LEU A 4 16.67 9.55 24.53
N ALA A 5 15.38 9.82 24.32
CA ALA A 5 14.75 9.73 23.01
C ALA A 5 15.03 10.97 22.13
N ALA A 6 15.35 12.12 22.75
CA ALA A 6 15.54 13.39 22.05
C ALA A 6 14.39 13.67 21.07
N GLU A 7 14.67 13.91 19.79
CA GLU A 7 13.66 14.17 18.75
C GLU A 7 12.99 12.90 18.18
N ARG A 8 13.34 11.70 18.67
CA ARG A 8 12.75 10.44 18.22
C ARG A 8 11.48 10.13 19.01
N PHE A 9 10.36 10.68 18.54
CA PHE A 9 9.02 10.42 19.04
C PHE A 9 8.03 10.28 17.87
N GLY A 10 6.89 9.61 18.08
CA GLY A 10 5.91 9.36 17.02
C GLY A 10 6.25 8.10 16.20
N ASP A 11 6.13 8.18 14.87
CA ASP A 11 6.53 7.07 14.01
C ASP A 11 8.06 7.00 13.93
N LEU A 12 8.61 5.94 14.54
CA LEU A 12 10.04 5.75 14.69
C LEU A 12 10.67 5.04 13.49
N LYS A 13 9.85 4.46 12.61
CA LYS A 13 10.32 3.77 11.41
C LYS A 13 9.99 4.62 10.19
N PRO A 14 10.97 4.88 9.30
CA PRO A 14 10.66 5.62 8.09
C PRO A 14 9.78 4.77 7.17
N GLU A 15 8.78 5.40 6.58
CA GLU A 15 8.05 4.84 5.45
C GLU A 15 8.78 5.19 4.15
N ARG A 16 9.10 4.17 3.37
CA ARG A 16 9.67 4.29 2.04
C ARG A 16 8.54 4.24 1.03
N LEU A 17 8.50 5.27 0.18
CA LEU A 17 7.52 5.43 -0.88
C LEU A 17 8.17 5.13 -2.23
N THR A 18 7.45 4.49 -3.14
CA THR A 18 7.91 4.30 -4.52
C THR A 18 7.67 5.59 -5.32
N PRO A 19 8.34 5.79 -6.48
CA PRO A 19 8.05 6.93 -7.35
C PRO A 19 6.60 7.00 -7.86
N MET A 20 5.84 5.90 -7.77
CA MET A 20 4.43 5.82 -8.16
C MET A 20 3.47 6.02 -6.98
N HIS A 21 3.97 6.36 -5.78
CA HIS A 21 3.14 6.47 -4.58
C HIS A 21 1.93 7.38 -4.77
N ASP A 22 2.15 8.57 -5.33
CA ASP A 22 1.06 9.54 -5.53
C ASP A 22 -0.02 8.96 -6.46
N TRP A 23 0.39 8.26 -7.53
CA TRP A 23 -0.54 7.58 -8.43
C TRP A 23 -1.35 6.50 -7.70
N HIS A 24 -0.73 5.75 -6.79
CA HIS A 24 -1.42 4.73 -5.99
C HIS A 24 -2.53 5.34 -5.13
N ILE A 25 -2.23 6.43 -4.43
CA ILE A 25 -3.19 7.13 -3.56
C ILE A 25 -4.34 7.72 -4.39
N GLU A 26 -4.01 8.39 -5.50
CA GLU A 26 -5.01 8.99 -6.40
C GLU A 26 -5.94 7.97 -7.04
N ASN A 27 -5.47 6.73 -7.27
CA ASN A 27 -6.26 5.65 -7.86
C ASN A 27 -6.90 4.71 -6.82
N GLY A 28 -6.96 5.12 -5.56
CA GLY A 28 -7.72 4.41 -4.52
C GLY A 28 -7.07 3.11 -4.05
N ALA A 29 -5.74 3.01 -4.13
CA ALA A 29 -5.03 1.89 -3.54
C ALA A 29 -5.24 1.85 -2.02
N THR A 30 -5.61 0.68 -1.50
CA THR A 30 -5.44 0.40 -0.06
C THR A 30 -3.98 0.08 0.17
N MET A 31 -3.31 0.86 1.01
CA MET A 31 -1.87 0.75 1.22
C MET A 31 -1.54 -0.03 2.50
N TYR A 32 -0.40 -0.71 2.52
CA TYR A 32 0.07 -1.52 3.65
C TYR A 32 1.60 -1.47 3.82
N SER A 33 2.07 -1.58 5.07
CA SER A 33 3.48 -1.57 5.44
C SER A 33 4.14 -2.94 5.25
N ALA A 34 4.86 -3.12 4.15
CA ALA A 34 5.72 -4.28 3.89
C ALA A 34 7.15 -3.99 4.39
N GLY A 35 7.40 -4.24 5.67
CA GLY A 35 8.66 -3.85 6.31
C GLY A 35 8.74 -2.32 6.45
N LEU A 36 9.69 -1.69 5.76
CA LEU A 36 9.79 -0.22 5.71
C LEU A 36 9.07 0.38 4.48
N TRP A 37 8.56 -0.43 3.56
CA TRP A 37 7.91 0.06 2.34
C TRP A 37 6.41 0.17 2.52
N TYR A 38 5.83 1.29 2.07
CA TYR A 38 4.38 1.48 2.04
C TYR A 38 3.87 1.23 0.63
N ARG A 39 3.21 0.08 0.43
CA ARG A 39 2.90 -0.49 -0.89
C ARG A 39 1.40 -0.69 -1.09
N PRO A 40 0.91 -0.68 -2.34
CA PRO A 40 -0.46 -1.09 -2.65
C PRO A 40 -0.70 -2.55 -2.24
N MET A 41 -1.73 -2.76 -1.43
CA MET A 41 -2.26 -4.09 -1.11
C MET A 41 -3.29 -4.53 -2.15
N ILE A 42 -4.22 -3.63 -2.50
CA ILE A 42 -5.30 -3.81 -3.49
C ILE A 42 -5.71 -2.44 -4.06
N TYR A 43 -6.44 -2.44 -5.16
CA TYR A 43 -7.21 -1.31 -5.70
C TYR A 43 -8.71 -1.67 -5.65
N GLY A 44 -9.32 -1.39 -4.51
CA GLY A 44 -10.71 -1.75 -4.23
C GLY A 44 -11.71 -0.82 -4.91
N LEU A 45 -12.79 -1.37 -5.47
CA LEU A 45 -13.93 -0.58 -5.90
C LEU A 45 -14.84 -0.25 -4.70
N ALA A 46 -15.70 0.75 -4.87
CA ALA A 46 -16.62 1.17 -3.82
C ALA A 46 -17.51 0.01 -3.35
N GLY A 47 -17.44 -0.31 -2.06
CA GLY A 47 -18.22 -1.39 -1.43
C GLY A 47 -17.57 -2.77 -1.48
N GLU A 48 -16.40 -2.93 -2.11
CA GLU A 48 -15.67 -4.20 -2.06
C GLU A 48 -14.94 -4.39 -0.73
N THR A 49 -14.94 -5.63 -0.22
CA THR A 49 -13.97 -6.05 0.80
C THR A 49 -12.59 -6.28 0.17
N VAL A 50 -11.55 -6.37 1.01
CA VAL A 50 -10.20 -6.70 0.53
C VAL A 50 -10.18 -8.04 -0.20
N GLU A 51 -10.94 -9.02 0.30
CA GLU A 51 -11.05 -10.35 -0.30
C GLU A 51 -11.69 -10.31 -1.69
N GLN A 52 -12.76 -9.53 -1.84
CA GLN A 52 -13.44 -9.38 -3.14
C GLN A 52 -12.52 -8.71 -4.16
N ALA A 53 -11.81 -7.65 -3.74
CA ALA A 53 -10.89 -6.92 -4.60
C ALA A 53 -9.73 -7.79 -5.08
N TYR A 54 -9.02 -8.49 -4.17
CA TYR A 54 -7.87 -9.30 -4.61
C TYR A 54 -8.30 -10.47 -5.51
N VAL A 55 -9.46 -11.09 -5.28
CA VAL A 55 -9.98 -12.16 -6.14
C VAL A 55 -10.29 -11.63 -7.54
N ARG A 56 -10.93 -10.46 -7.64
CA ARG A 56 -11.20 -9.78 -8.92
C ARG A 56 -9.92 -9.44 -9.66
N GLU A 57 -8.94 -8.84 -8.98
CA GLU A 57 -7.65 -8.44 -9.56
C GLU A 57 -6.84 -9.64 -10.04
N ALA A 58 -6.77 -10.71 -9.22
CA ALA A 58 -6.10 -11.95 -9.59
C ALA A 58 -6.75 -12.60 -10.81
N LYS A 59 -8.09 -12.59 -10.89
CA LYS A 59 -8.83 -13.08 -12.05
C LYS A 59 -8.54 -12.24 -13.29
N ALA A 60 -8.64 -10.91 -13.20
CA ALA A 60 -8.37 -9.99 -14.31
C ALA A 60 -6.94 -10.16 -14.85
N THR A 61 -5.95 -10.34 -13.97
CA THR A 61 -4.56 -10.59 -14.34
C THR A 61 -4.39 -11.91 -15.10
N ARG A 62 -5.11 -12.97 -14.69
CA ARG A 62 -5.03 -14.30 -15.34
C ARG A 62 -5.77 -14.38 -16.67
N GLU A 63 -6.88 -13.66 -16.79
CA GLU A 63 -7.73 -13.68 -17.97
C GLU A 63 -7.26 -12.69 -19.05
N SER A 64 -6.47 -11.68 -18.66
CA SER A 64 -5.98 -10.64 -19.56
C SER A 64 -4.58 -10.17 -19.16
N ALA A 65 -4.46 -9.08 -18.40
CA ALA A 65 -3.19 -8.52 -17.97
C ALA A 65 -3.38 -7.76 -16.64
N GLY A 66 -2.29 -7.65 -15.87
CA GLY A 66 -2.23 -6.86 -14.64
C GLY A 66 -0.89 -6.13 -14.55
N ILE A 67 -0.86 -5.02 -13.83
CA ILE A 67 0.35 -4.24 -13.54
C ILE A 67 0.59 -4.26 -12.03
N VAL A 68 1.85 -4.41 -11.62
CA VAL A 68 2.26 -4.36 -10.22
C VAL A 68 3.52 -3.51 -10.09
N ASP A 69 3.57 -2.68 -9.05
CA ASP A 69 4.77 -1.97 -8.60
C ASP A 69 5.63 -2.94 -7.76
N VAL A 70 6.72 -3.45 -8.34
CA VAL A 70 7.52 -4.60 -7.82
C VAL A 70 8.51 -4.20 -6.73
#